data_AF-I4BWB3-F1
#
_entry.id   AF-I4BWB3-F1
#
_cell.length_a   1.000
_cell.length_b   1.000
_cell.length_c   1.000
_cell.angle_alpha   90.00
_cell.angle_beta   90.00
_cell.angle_gamma   90.00
#
_symmetry.space_group_name_H-M   'P 1'
#
loop_
_entity.id
_entity.type
_entity.pdbx_description
1 polymer ?
#
loop_
_entity_poly.entity_id
_entity_poly.type
_entity_poly.pdbx_seq_one_letter_code
_entity_poly.pdbx_strand_id
1 'polypeptide(L)'
;MTGVPKIFLAITLMTIRIPSAGSLKDRRHVVKSLIDLLRKRLNVSVSDLGPDNTWDLAYIAVASVTSSAKEAESLLDAVERSVLSAEAKNGFEIINFDREVEYYGQIKG
;
A
#
# COMPACT_ATOMS: atom_id res chain seq x y z
N MET A 1 9.58 -35.95 -1.70
CA MET A 1 8.80 -35.00 -2.52
C MET A 1 8.57 -33.75 -1.69
N THR A 2 9.38 -32.71 -1.85
CA THR A 2 9.09 -31.41 -1.24
C THR A 2 7.99 -30.75 -2.05
N GLY A 3 6.79 -30.63 -1.47
CA GLY A 3 5.69 -29.90 -2.10
C GLY A 3 6.08 -28.44 -2.37
N VAL A 4 5.56 -27.87 -3.45
CA VAL A 4 5.73 -26.43 -3.74
C VAL A 4 5.23 -25.62 -2.52
N PRO A 5 5.97 -24.60 -2.06
CA PRO A 5 5.54 -23.76 -0.95
C PRO A 5 4.16 -23.14 -1.22
N LYS A 6 3.36 -23.00 -0.16
CA LYS A 6 2.14 -22.19 -0.23
C LYS A 6 2.55 -20.74 -0.45
N ILE A 7 1.88 -20.06 -1.37
CA ILE A 7 2.11 -18.64 -1.66
C ILE A 7 0.82 -17.92 -1.33
N PHE A 8 0.93 -16.84 -0.55
CA PHE A 8 -0.16 -15.92 -0.27
C PHE A 8 0.19 -14.56 -0.85
N LEU A 9 -0.79 -13.94 -1.50
CA LEU A 9 -0.74 -12.55 -1.94
C LEU A 9 -1.32 -11.69 -0.83
N ALA A 10 -0.62 -10.64 -0.44
CA ALA A 10 -1.08 -9.63 0.49
C ALA A 10 -1.19 -8.32 -0.28
N ILE A 11 -2.41 -7.77 -0.39
CA ILE A 11 -2.68 -6.55 -1.15
C ILE A 11 -3.42 -5.56 -0.25
N THR A 12 -3.05 -4.28 -0.32
CA THR A 12 -3.91 -3.22 0.17
C THR A 12 -3.94 -2.04 -0.79
N LEU A 13 -5.13 -1.51 -1.01
CA LEU A 13 -5.36 -0.24 -1.68
C LEU A 13 -5.74 0.79 -0.60
N MET A 14 -4.93 1.82 -0.44
CA MET A 14 -5.25 2.93 0.45
C MET A 14 -5.67 4.15 -0.37
N THR A 15 -6.76 4.78 0.05
CA THR A 15 -7.16 6.09 -0.48
C THR A 15 -6.71 7.16 0.49
N ILE A 16 -5.95 8.14 0.01
CA ILE A 16 -5.49 9.28 0.81
C ILE A 16 -5.94 10.60 0.20
N ARG A 17 -6.25 11.58 1.05
CA ARG A 17 -6.36 12.99 0.66
C ARG A 17 -5.08 13.74 0.95
N ILE A 18 -4.84 14.82 0.21
CA ILE A 18 -3.69 15.71 0.40
C ILE A 18 -4.21 17.15 0.48
N PRO A 19 -4.80 17.56 1.63
CA PRO A 19 -5.55 18.82 1.72
C PRO A 19 -4.72 20.07 1.38
N SER A 20 -3.43 20.03 1.68
CA SER A 20 -2.50 21.15 1.46
C SER A 20 -1.90 21.20 0.06
N ALA A 21 -2.19 20.23 -0.82
CA ALA A 21 -1.67 20.24 -2.18
C ALA A 21 -2.37 21.30 -3.05
N GLY A 22 -1.59 22.16 -3.70
CA GLY A 22 -2.10 23.16 -4.66
C GLY A 22 -1.77 22.81 -6.11
N SER A 23 -1.07 21.70 -6.36
CA SER A 23 -0.60 21.31 -7.69
C SER A 23 -0.31 19.81 -7.81
N LEU A 24 -0.23 19.31 -9.05
CA LEU A 24 0.22 17.95 -9.34
C LEU A 24 1.66 17.67 -8.89
N LYS A 25 2.47 18.73 -8.69
CA LYS A 25 3.82 18.58 -8.14
C LYS A 25 3.78 18.29 -6.64
N ASP A 26 2.92 18.97 -5.90
CA ASP A 26 2.77 18.77 -4.45
C ASP A 26 2.25 17.36 -4.15
N ARG A 27 1.24 16.90 -4.91
CA ARG A 27 0.79 15.50 -4.86
C ARG A 27 1.93 14.52 -5.07
N ARG A 28 2.69 14.69 -6.16
CA ARG A 28 3.84 13.82 -6.46
C ARG A 28 4.86 13.80 -5.35
N HIS A 29 5.09 14.92 -4.66
CA HIS A 29 6.01 14.97 -3.53
C HIS A 29 5.52 14.13 -2.35
N VAL A 30 4.27 14.32 -1.93
CA VAL A 30 3.65 13.56 -0.82
C VAL A 30 3.57 12.08 -1.14
N VAL A 31 3.05 11.72 -2.32
CA VAL A 31 2.94 10.33 -2.79
C VAL A 31 4.30 9.67 -2.85
N LYS A 32 5.31 10.34 -3.43
CA LYS A 32 6.67 9.79 -3.49
C LYS A 32 7.22 9.54 -2.09
N SER A 33 7.04 10.48 -1.16
CA SER A 33 7.51 10.31 0.21
C SER A 33 6.87 9.10 0.90
N LEU A 34 5.59 8.84 0.66
CA LEU A 34 4.89 7.68 1.22
C LEU A 34 5.38 6.37 0.60
N ILE A 35 5.53 6.33 -0.73
CA ILE A 35 6.07 5.18 -1.47
C ILE A 35 7.49 4.83 -0.99
N ASP A 36 8.36 5.84 -0.88
CA ASP A 36 9.73 5.65 -0.42
C ASP A 36 9.77 5.13 1.03
N LEU A 37 8.90 5.65 1.90
CA LEU A 37 8.79 5.20 3.30
C LEU A 37 8.43 3.72 3.40
N LEU A 38 7.43 3.27 2.63
CA LEU A 38 6.97 1.88 2.64
C LEU A 38 8.03 0.93 2.07
N ARG A 39 8.60 1.27 0.90
CA ARG A 39 9.65 0.45 0.26
C ARG A 39 10.93 0.35 1.09
N LYS A 40 11.28 1.39 1.85
CA LYS A 40 12.48 1.38 2.70
C LYS A 40 12.33 0.47 3.93
N ARG A 41 11.11 0.32 4.45
CA ARG A 41 10.85 -0.40 5.71
C ARG A 41 10.36 -1.83 5.53
N LEU A 42 9.71 -2.12 4.41
CA LEU A 42 8.96 -3.35 4.21
C LEU A 42 9.33 -3.98 2.86
N ASN A 43 9.29 -5.31 2.78
CA ASN A 43 9.47 -6.04 1.53
C ASN A 43 8.17 -6.02 0.72
N VAL A 44 7.87 -4.88 0.10
CA VAL A 44 6.62 -4.63 -0.62
C VAL A 44 6.84 -3.96 -1.96
N SER A 45 5.99 -4.30 -2.93
CA SER A 45 5.75 -3.47 -4.11
C SER A 45 4.75 -2.38 -3.74
N VAL A 46 4.95 -1.17 -4.25
CA VAL A 46 4.05 -0.03 -4.00
C VAL A 46 3.88 0.76 -5.30
N SER A 47 2.66 1.16 -5.63
CA SER A 47 2.35 1.99 -6.80
C SER A 47 1.32 3.05 -6.49
N ASP A 48 1.46 4.21 -7.15
CA ASP A 48 0.39 5.19 -7.30
C ASP A 48 -0.49 4.75 -8.48
N LEU A 49 -1.79 4.60 -8.25
CA LEU A 49 -2.81 4.20 -9.23
C LEU A 49 -3.72 5.37 -9.63
N GLY A 50 -3.32 6.61 -9.33
CA GLY A 50 -4.06 7.82 -9.71
C GLY A 50 -4.93 8.36 -8.57
N PRO A 51 -6.07 9.01 -8.85
CA PRO A 51 -6.58 9.31 -10.19
C PRO A 51 -5.74 10.36 -10.90
N ASP A 52 -5.76 10.34 -12.23
CA ASP A 52 -5.05 11.32 -13.05
C ASP A 52 -5.68 12.71 -12.93
N ASN A 53 -4.86 13.75 -13.10
CA ASN A 53 -5.27 15.16 -13.07
C ASN A 53 -5.96 15.63 -11.78
N THR A 54 -5.76 14.93 -10.67
CA THR A 54 -6.18 15.34 -9.33
C THR A 54 -4.96 15.54 -8.44
N TRP A 55 -4.93 16.57 -7.57
CA TRP A 55 -3.81 16.83 -6.66
C TRP A 55 -4.13 16.58 -5.19
N ASP A 56 -5.39 16.58 -4.80
CA ASP A 56 -5.83 16.42 -3.41
C ASP A 56 -6.26 14.98 -3.05
N LEU A 57 -6.12 14.03 -3.99
CA LEU A 57 -6.49 12.62 -3.83
C LEU A 57 -5.42 11.70 -4.45
N ALA A 58 -5.16 10.56 -3.82
CA ALA A 58 -4.35 9.50 -4.38
C ALA A 58 -4.82 8.10 -3.95
N TYR A 59 -4.69 7.13 -4.87
CA TYR A 59 -4.87 5.70 -4.66
C TYR A 59 -3.50 5.04 -4.64
N ILE A 60 -3.07 4.55 -3.48
CA ILE A 60 -1.78 3.89 -3.32
C ILE A 60 -2.00 2.39 -3.11
N ALA A 61 -1.52 1.58 -4.04
CA ALA A 61 -1.56 0.13 -3.93
C ALA A 61 -0.26 -0.40 -3.36
N VAL A 62 -0.36 -1.37 -2.45
CA VAL A 62 0.76 -2.12 -1.89
C VAL A 62 0.50 -3.60 -2.11
N ALA A 63 1.53 -4.34 -2.52
CA ALA A 63 1.44 -5.79 -2.72
C ALA A 63 2.71 -6.51 -2.24
N SER A 64 2.56 -7.73 -1.73
CA SER A 64 3.67 -8.63 -1.40
C SER A 64 3.26 -10.10 -1.44
N VAL A 65 4.27 -10.98 -1.50
CA VAL A 65 4.11 -12.43 -1.43
C VAL A 65 4.63 -12.95 -0.09
N THR A 66 3.89 -13.86 0.54
CA THR A 66 4.28 -14.48 1.82
C THR A 66 4.07 -16.00 1.81
N SER A 67 4.61 -16.69 2.82
CA SER A 67 4.53 -18.15 2.91
C SER A 67 3.31 -18.65 3.72
N SER A 68 2.60 -17.73 4.40
CA SER A 68 1.39 -18.03 5.16
C SER A 68 0.44 -16.83 5.20
N ALA A 69 -0.88 -17.10 5.33
CA ALA A 69 -1.87 -16.05 5.55
C ALA A 69 -1.54 -15.18 6.77
N LYS A 70 -1.01 -15.77 7.85
CA LYS A 70 -0.60 -15.03 9.06
C LYS A 70 0.52 -14.02 8.77
N GLU A 71 1.51 -14.41 7.97
CA GLU A 71 2.58 -13.50 7.54
C GLU A 71 2.03 -12.38 6.64
N ALA A 72 1.09 -12.70 5.74
CA ALA A 72 0.42 -11.70 4.91
C ALA A 72 -0.33 -10.66 5.76
N GLU A 73 -1.17 -11.10 6.70
CA GLU A 73 -1.89 -10.21 7.63
C GLU A 73 -0.93 -9.36 8.46
N SER A 74 0.13 -9.98 9.02
CA SER A 74 1.12 -9.27 9.82
C SER A 74 1.86 -8.19 9.02
N LEU A 75 2.12 -8.45 7.74
CA LEU A 75 2.71 -7.50 6.81
C LEU A 75 1.74 -6.34 6.52
N LEU A 76 0.46 -6.62 6.23
CA LEU A 76 -0.55 -5.58 5.99
C LEU A 76 -0.74 -4.69 7.22
N ASP A 77 -0.78 -5.28 8.42
CA ASP A 77 -0.80 -4.51 9.66
C ASP A 77 0.45 -3.61 9.81
N ALA A 78 1.62 -4.07 9.36
CA ALA A 78 2.85 -3.26 9.37
C ALA A 78 2.81 -2.12 8.34
N VAL A 79 2.19 -2.34 7.18
CA VAL A 79 1.91 -1.30 6.17
C VAL A 79 1.00 -0.24 6.80
N GLU A 80 -0.18 -0.62 7.27
CA GLU A 80 -1.17 0.30 7.84
C GLU A 80 -0.58 1.12 9.00
N ARG A 81 0.11 0.46 9.95
CA ARG A 81 0.80 1.16 11.06
C ARG A 81 1.83 2.17 10.55
N SER A 82 2.57 1.83 9.50
CA SER A 82 3.57 2.73 8.93
C SER A 82 2.91 3.97 8.31
N VAL A 83 1.80 3.79 7.58
CA VAL A 83 1.04 4.88 6.95
C VAL A 83 0.38 5.77 8.00
N LEU A 84 -0.32 5.19 8.98
CA LEU A 84 -0.94 5.90 10.12
C LEU A 84 0.08 6.75 10.89
N SER A 85 1.28 6.21 11.13
CA SER A 85 2.34 6.94 11.82
C SER A 85 2.91 8.12 11.02
N ALA A 86 2.73 8.12 9.69
CA ALA A 86 3.22 9.14 8.79
C ALA A 86 2.18 10.25 8.51
N GLU A 87 0.89 9.96 8.63
CA GLU A 87 -0.23 10.87 8.32
C GLU A 87 -0.02 12.28 8.87
N ALA A 88 0.16 12.41 10.19
CA ALA A 88 0.35 13.70 10.86
C ALA A 88 1.61 14.48 10.44
N LYS A 89 2.61 13.81 9.84
CA LYS A 89 3.90 14.42 9.46
C LYS A 89 4.02 14.70 7.97
N ASN A 90 3.27 13.98 7.15
CA ASN A 90 3.48 13.93 5.70
C ASN A 90 2.39 14.67 4.90
N GLY A 91 1.45 15.35 5.58
CA GLY A 91 0.51 16.26 4.94
C GLY A 91 -0.55 15.55 4.09
N PHE A 92 -0.88 14.31 4.44
CA PHE A 92 -2.00 13.57 3.87
C PHE A 92 -2.94 13.12 4.99
N GLU A 93 -4.17 12.79 4.61
CA GLU A 93 -5.19 12.19 5.47
C GLU A 93 -5.59 10.85 4.86
N ILE A 94 -5.77 9.83 5.69
CA ILE A 94 -6.19 8.51 5.24
C ILE A 94 -7.72 8.49 5.19
N ILE A 95 -8.28 8.11 4.04
CA ILE A 95 -9.73 7.91 3.89
C ILE A 95 -10.10 6.48 4.25
N ASN A 96 -9.41 5.51 3.65
CA ASN A 96 -9.66 4.10 3.87
C ASN A 96 -8.44 3.23 3.51
N PHE A 97 -8.50 1.99 4.00
CA PHE A 97 -7.75 0.86 3.52
C PHE A 97 -8.74 -0.19 3.04
N ASP A 98 -8.57 -0.65 1.81
CA ASP A 98 -9.14 -1.91 1.33
C ASP A 98 -8.00 -2.94 1.30
N ARG A 99 -8.22 -4.12 1.85
CA ARG A 99 -7.14 -5.10 2.04
C ARG A 99 -7.60 -6.52 1.77
N GLU A 100 -6.73 -7.30 1.17
CA GLU A 100 -7.03 -8.66 0.76
C GLU A 100 -5.81 -9.57 0.94
N VAL A 101 -6.09 -10.80 1.40
CA VAL A 101 -5.11 -11.88 1.48
C VAL A 101 -5.64 -13.08 0.71
N GLU A 102 -4.97 -13.44 -0.38
CA GLU A 102 -5.37 -14.55 -1.23
C GLU A 102 -4.33 -15.67 -1.27
N TYR A 103 -4.78 -16.92 -1.32
CA TYR A 103 -3.91 -18.06 -1.61
C TYR A 103 -3.72 -18.21 -3.12
N TYR A 104 -2.47 -18.14 -3.60
CA TYR A 104 -2.14 -18.19 -5.03
C TYR A 104 -2.68 -19.45 -5.76
N GLY A 105 -2.82 -20.57 -5.05
CA GLY A 105 -3.40 -21.80 -5.63
C GLY A 105 -4.91 -21.75 -5.90
N GLN A 106 -5.61 -20.67 -5.54
CA GLN A 106 -7.03 -20.46 -5.81
C GLN A 106 -7.31 -19.41 -6.88
N ILE A 107 -6.28 -18.74 -7.43
CA ILE A 107 -6.43 -17.78 -8.53
C ILE A 107 -6.76 -18.56 -9.81
N LYS A 108 -8.04 -18.87 -10.00
CA LYS A 108 -8.58 -19.34 -11.28
C LYS A 108 -8.92 -18.09 -12.08
N GLY A 109 -8.17 -17.86 -13.15
CA GLY A 109 -8.51 -16.87 -14.18
C GLY A 109 -9.80 -17.23 -14.90
#